data_AF-A0A2Z6P6Y8-F1
#
_entry.id   AF-A0A2Z6P6Y8-F1
#
_cell.length_a   1.000
_cell.length_b   1.000
_cell.length_c   1.000
_cell.angle_alpha   90.00
_cell.angle_beta   90.00
_cell.angle_gamma   90.00
#
_symmetry.space_group_name_H-M   'P 1'
#
loop_
_entity.id
_entity.type
_entity.pdbx_description
1 polymer ?
#
loop_
_entity_poly.entity_id
_entity_poly.type
_entity_poly.pdbx_seq_one_letter_code
_entity_poly.pdbx_strand_id
1 'polypeptide(L)'
;MATERNSLQASPMSFKNSEAKKEANQFTSTLENPHFTIKLKSNHWNVYKPRIQISFARKYLCLKKKIIKLRFDEELWTVNLASYPSEPAVKLSEGWSQFVEENKLQPGDVCVFELFNEEDIVFDVHVFRGRN
;
A
#
# COMPACT_ATOMS: atom_id res chain seq x y z
N MET A 1 -36.01 -9.26 -44.22
CA MET A 1 -35.97 -7.80 -44.01
C MET A 1 -36.79 -7.47 -42.78
N ALA A 2 -36.13 -6.97 -41.73
CA ALA A 2 -36.62 -6.01 -40.73
C ALA A 2 -35.65 -6.08 -39.54
N THR A 3 -35.05 -4.94 -39.23
CA THR A 3 -33.98 -4.71 -38.27
C THR A 3 -34.56 -4.16 -36.98
N GLU A 4 -34.19 -4.68 -35.80
CA GLU A 4 -34.26 -3.99 -34.50
C GLU A 4 -33.28 -4.65 -33.52
N ARG A 5 -32.66 -4.02 -32.53
CA ARG A 5 -32.14 -2.66 -32.28
C ARG A 5 -31.21 -2.86 -31.07
N ASN A 6 -30.07 -2.17 -31.07
CA ASN A 6 -29.14 -1.94 -29.95
C ASN A 6 -29.56 -2.37 -28.54
N SER A 7 -28.67 -3.12 -27.89
CA SER A 7 -28.28 -2.80 -26.51
C SER A 7 -26.79 -3.05 -26.35
N LEU A 8 -26.01 -1.98 -26.51
CA LEU A 8 -24.66 -1.87 -25.96
C LEU A 8 -24.79 -2.03 -24.44
N GLN A 9 -24.62 -3.24 -23.92
CA GLN A 9 -24.28 -3.40 -22.51
C GLN A 9 -22.85 -2.91 -22.35
N ALA A 10 -22.73 -1.63 -21.98
CA ALA A 10 -21.51 -1.12 -21.40
C ALA A 10 -21.14 -2.00 -20.20
N SER A 11 -20.00 -2.68 -20.31
CA SER A 11 -19.39 -3.43 -19.21
C SER A 11 -19.14 -2.49 -18.02
N PRO A 12 -19.27 -2.95 -16.76
CA PRO A 12 -19.02 -2.09 -15.61
C PRO A 12 -17.56 -1.61 -15.64
N MET A 13 -17.39 -0.30 -15.77
CA MET A 13 -16.16 0.49 -15.75
C MET A 13 -14.96 -0.22 -15.11
N SER A 14 -14.10 -0.81 -15.94
CA SER A 14 -12.73 -1.17 -15.60
C SER A 14 -11.77 -0.05 -16.01
N PHE A 15 -12.06 1.20 -15.62
CA PHE A 15 -11.19 2.32 -15.95
C PHE A 15 -10.10 2.53 -14.87
N LYS A 16 -8.85 2.45 -15.32
CA LYS A 16 -7.61 3.08 -14.80
C LYS A 16 -6.96 2.60 -13.49
N ASN A 17 -7.16 1.36 -13.07
CA ASN A 17 -6.36 0.75 -12.00
C ASN A 17 -4.89 0.40 -12.40
N SER A 18 -4.42 0.87 -13.57
CA SER A 18 -3.18 0.43 -14.24
C SER A 18 -2.03 1.45 -14.23
N GLU A 19 -2.29 2.75 -14.22
CA GLU A 19 -1.24 3.77 -14.37
C GLU A 19 -0.40 3.93 -13.09
N ALA A 20 -1.04 4.21 -11.95
CA ALA A 20 -0.34 4.30 -10.65
C ALA A 20 0.48 3.04 -10.32
N LYS A 21 -0.04 1.85 -10.68
CA LYS A 21 0.69 0.59 -10.49
C LYS A 21 1.88 0.48 -11.44
N LYS A 22 1.76 0.93 -12.69
CA LYS A 22 2.86 0.94 -13.65
C LYS A 22 3.96 1.91 -13.21
N GLU A 23 3.60 3.11 -12.78
CA GLU A 23 4.53 4.12 -12.26
C GLU A 23 5.24 3.59 -11.01
N ALA A 24 4.50 3.05 -10.05
CA ALA A 24 5.08 2.42 -8.86
C ALA A 24 6.06 1.30 -9.23
N ASN A 25 5.72 0.44 -10.19
CA ASN A 25 6.60 -0.64 -10.63
C ASN A 25 7.88 -0.13 -11.32
N GLN A 26 7.77 0.93 -12.13
CA GLN A 26 8.93 1.57 -12.76
C GLN A 26 9.84 2.17 -11.70
N PHE A 27 9.27 2.89 -10.74
CA PHE A 27 9.99 3.45 -9.60
C PHE A 27 10.67 2.36 -8.75
N THR A 28 9.97 1.27 -8.42
CA THR A 28 10.59 0.17 -7.64
C THR A 28 11.77 -0.47 -8.36
N SER A 29 11.82 -0.41 -9.70
CA SER A 29 12.93 -0.95 -10.48
C SER A 29 14.20 -0.08 -10.38
N THR A 30 14.07 1.16 -9.89
CA THR A 30 15.21 2.07 -9.65
C THR A 30 15.67 2.05 -8.20
N LEU A 31 14.95 1.39 -7.29
CA LEU A 31 15.30 1.32 -5.88
C LEU A 31 16.36 0.24 -5.63
N GLU A 32 17.46 0.63 -4.99
CA GLU A 32 18.46 -0.30 -4.47
C GLU A 32 18.07 -0.83 -3.08
N ASN A 33 17.37 0.00 -2.31
CA ASN A 33 16.95 -0.33 -0.96
C ASN A 33 15.81 -1.37 -0.94
N PRO A 34 15.75 -2.23 0.10
CA PRO A 34 14.64 -3.15 0.30
C PRO A 34 13.31 -2.40 0.36
N HIS A 35 12.32 -2.86 -0.37
CA HIS A 35 11.02 -2.20 -0.41
C HIS A 35 9.86 -3.18 -0.57
N PHE A 36 8.66 -2.71 -0.27
CA PHE A 36 7.41 -3.42 -0.56
C PHE A 36 6.34 -2.44 -1.02
N THR A 37 5.33 -2.96 -1.71
CA THR A 37 4.26 -2.13 -2.32
C THR A 37 2.90 -2.53 -1.78
N ILE A 38 2.12 -1.56 -1.32
CA ILE A 38 0.71 -1.73 -0.94
C ILE A 38 -0.16 -0.94 -1.91
N LYS A 39 -1.16 -1.62 -2.47
CA LYS A 39 -2.25 -0.95 -3.17
C LYS A 39 -3.44 -0.76 -2.24
N LEU A 40 -3.91 0.47 -2.11
CA LEU A 40 -5.08 0.82 -1.33
C LEU A 40 -6.34 0.33 -2.05
N LYS A 41 -7.15 -0.50 -1.38
CA LYS A 41 -8.31 -1.17 -1.99
C LYS A 41 -9.68 -0.78 -1.44
N SER A 42 -9.75 -0.19 -0.24
CA SER A 42 -11.03 0.05 0.44
C SER A 42 -10.94 1.22 1.39
N ASN A 43 -11.85 2.18 1.33
CA ASN A 43 -11.92 3.30 2.26
C ASN A 43 -12.17 2.93 3.75
N HIS A 44 -12.35 1.65 4.09
CA HIS A 44 -12.52 1.19 5.48
C HIS A 44 -11.19 0.92 6.19
N TRP A 45 -10.32 1.92 6.31
CA TRP A 45 -8.94 1.77 6.80
C TRP A 45 -8.82 1.36 8.27
N ASN A 46 -9.87 1.61 9.06
CA ASN A 46 -9.96 1.12 10.43
C ASN A 46 -10.07 -0.42 10.49
N VAL A 47 -10.65 -1.03 9.45
CA VAL A 47 -10.84 -2.49 9.34
C VAL A 47 -9.77 -3.11 8.44
N TYR A 48 -9.43 -2.45 7.32
CA TYR A 48 -8.43 -2.91 6.38
C TYR A 48 -7.03 -2.69 6.94
N LYS A 49 -6.40 -3.79 7.37
CA LYS A 49 -5.01 -3.81 7.82
C LYS A 49 -4.10 -4.35 6.71
N PRO A 50 -3.29 -3.52 6.05
CA PRO A 50 -2.40 -3.96 4.99
C PRO A 50 -1.44 -5.05 5.47
N ARG A 51 -1.05 -5.94 4.55
CA ARG A 51 -0.19 -7.08 4.82
C ARG A 51 1.18 -6.90 4.20
N ILE A 52 2.21 -7.07 5.01
CA ILE A 52 3.61 -7.24 4.61
C ILE A 52 3.90 -8.74 4.54
N GLN A 53 4.52 -9.20 3.46
CA GLN A 53 4.90 -10.60 3.32
C GLN A 53 5.86 -11.02 4.43
N ILE A 54 5.64 -12.19 5.03
CA ILE A 54 6.44 -12.66 6.15
C ILE A 54 7.92 -12.86 5.80
N SER A 55 8.23 -13.16 4.54
CA SER A 55 9.61 -13.29 4.04
C SER A 55 10.37 -11.96 4.13
N PHE A 56 9.76 -10.87 3.63
CA PHE A 56 10.30 -9.52 3.77
C PHE A 56 10.42 -9.13 5.24
N ALA A 57 9.35 -9.34 6.00
CA ALA A 57 9.30 -8.99 7.41
C ALA A 57 10.40 -9.70 8.23
N ARG A 58 10.63 -10.99 8.02
CA ARG A 58 11.70 -11.73 8.71
C ARG A 58 13.10 -11.26 8.35
N LYS A 59 13.29 -10.77 7.12
CA LYS A 59 14.61 -10.36 6.63
C LYS A 59 14.98 -8.95 7.09
N TYR A 60 14.01 -8.03 7.07
CA TYR A 60 14.27 -6.60 7.24
C TYR A 60 13.57 -5.96 8.44
N LEU A 61 12.57 -6.63 9.04
CA LEU A 61 11.90 -6.14 10.23
C LEU A 61 12.36 -6.95 11.44
N CYS A 62 12.78 -6.26 12.50
CA CYS A 62 12.95 -6.92 13.77
C CYS A 62 11.56 -7.23 14.35
N LEU A 63 11.05 -8.45 14.17
CA LEU A 63 9.71 -8.85 14.65
C LEU A 63 9.51 -8.72 16.17
N LYS A 64 10.59 -8.51 16.94
CA LYS A 64 10.52 -8.11 18.36
C LYS A 64 10.06 -6.66 18.52
N LYS A 65 10.49 -5.77 17.61
CA LYS A 65 9.99 -4.40 17.50
C LYS A 65 8.63 -4.45 16.82
N LYS A 66 7.59 -4.06 17.56
CA LYS A 66 6.21 -4.02 17.06
C LYS A 66 5.83 -2.66 16.49
N ILE A 67 6.80 -1.76 16.29
CA ILE A 67 6.55 -0.40 15.87
C ILE A 67 7.51 -0.08 14.72
N ILE A 68 6.98 0.55 13.68
CA ILE A 68 7.73 1.11 12.55
C ILE A 68 7.40 2.60 12.42
N LYS A 69 8.24 3.33 11.69
CA LYS A 69 7.97 4.73 11.32
C LYS A 69 7.79 4.84 9.81
N LEU A 70 6.77 5.58 9.40
CA LEU A 70 6.53 5.94 8.00
C LEU A 70 6.93 7.41 7.83
N ARG A 71 7.88 7.70 6.94
CA ARG A 71 8.26 9.07 6.55
C ARG A 71 7.57 9.42 5.25
N PHE A 72 6.82 10.52 5.23
CA PHE A 72 6.12 11.01 4.05
C PHE A 72 6.01 12.54 4.12
N ASP A 73 6.35 13.25 3.05
CA ASP A 73 6.35 14.72 2.99
C ASP A 73 6.97 15.38 4.25
N GLU A 74 8.16 14.91 4.64
CA GLU A 74 8.95 15.36 5.82
C GLU A 74 8.36 15.06 7.20
N GLU A 75 7.15 14.51 7.27
CA GLU A 75 6.49 14.11 8.51
C GLU A 75 6.69 12.61 8.81
N LEU A 76 6.46 12.23 10.07
CA LEU A 76 6.66 10.87 10.57
C LEU A 76 5.42 10.33 11.28
N TRP A 77 4.94 9.15 10.86
CA TRP A 77 3.85 8.42 11.50
C TRP A 77 4.36 7.15 12.16
N THR A 78 3.91 6.92 13.40
CA THR A 78 4.20 5.68 14.12
C THR A 78 3.12 4.65 13.80
N VAL A 79 3.52 3.47 13.34
CA VAL A 79 2.58 2.39 12.95
C VAL A 79 2.96 1.08 13.63
N ASN A 80 1.99 0.41 14.23
CA ASN A 80 2.20 -0.84 14.93
C ASN A 80 2.13 -2.04 13.96
N LEU A 81 3.00 -3.02 14.18
CA LEU A 81 2.99 -4.33 13.52
C LEU A 81 2.21 -5.34 14.35
N ALA A 82 1.29 -6.04 13.70
CA ALA A 82 0.58 -7.19 14.28
C ALA A 82 0.94 -8.46 13.51
N SER A 83 1.48 -9.45 14.21
CA SER A 83 1.78 -10.78 13.66
C SER A 83 1.00 -11.84 14.42
N TYR A 84 0.38 -12.77 13.71
CA TYR A 84 -0.35 -13.90 14.28
C TYR A 84 0.33 -15.21 13.85
N PRO A 85 0.53 -16.19 14.74
CA PRO A 85 1.21 -17.44 14.40
C PRO A 85 0.57 -18.20 13.22
N SER A 86 -0.74 -18.05 13.02
CA SER A 86 -1.51 -18.68 11.95
C SER A 86 -1.45 -17.92 10.61
N GLU A 87 -0.84 -16.74 10.55
CA GLU A 87 -0.84 -15.90 9.35
C GLU A 87 0.55 -15.81 8.71
N PRO A 88 0.68 -16.03 7.38
CA PRO A 88 1.94 -15.89 6.66
C PRO A 88 2.26 -14.42 6.34
N ALA A 89 1.88 -13.49 7.21
CA ALA A 89 2.04 -12.05 7.01
C ALA A 89 2.12 -11.29 8.33
N VAL A 90 2.73 -10.11 8.27
CA VAL A 90 2.67 -9.09 9.32
C VAL A 90 1.73 -7.99 8.86
N LYS A 91 0.86 -7.50 9.73
CA LYS A 91 -0.13 -6.46 9.43
C LYS A 91 0.32 -5.10 9.94
N LEU A 92 0.13 -4.06 9.14
CA LEU A 92 0.12 -2.66 9.61
C LEU A 92 -1.20 -2.44 10.37
N SER A 93 -1.12 -2.08 11.65
CA SER A 93 -2.25 -2.13 12.58
C SER A 93 -2.66 -0.75 13.11
N GLU A 94 -2.38 -0.45 14.37
CA GLU A 94 -2.58 0.87 14.98
C GLU A 94 -1.69 1.92 14.29
N GLY A 95 -2.18 3.15 14.15
CA GLY A 95 -1.50 4.23 13.41
C GLY A 95 -1.66 4.19 11.88
N TRP A 96 -2.01 3.04 11.29
CA TRP A 96 -2.19 2.93 9.83
C TRP A 96 -3.34 3.80 9.29
N SER A 97 -4.51 3.77 9.94
CA SER A 97 -5.65 4.56 9.48
C SER A 97 -5.40 6.05 9.59
N GLN A 98 -4.75 6.49 10.68
CA GLN A 98 -4.33 7.88 10.86
C GLN A 98 -3.40 8.33 9.73
N PHE A 99 -2.36 7.54 9.41
CA PHE A 99 -1.46 7.82 8.28
C PHE A 99 -2.23 7.99 6.96
N VAL A 100 -3.20 7.11 6.68
CA VAL A 100 -4.01 7.18 5.46
C VAL A 100 -4.91 8.42 5.43
N GLU A 101 -5.58 8.72 6.54
CA GLU A 101 -6.55 9.81 6.63
C GLU A 101 -5.87 11.19 6.55
N GLU A 102 -4.80 11.40 7.32
CA GLU A 102 -4.06 12.68 7.34
C GLU A 102 -3.39 12.97 5.99
N ASN A 103 -2.89 11.94 5.29
CA ASN A 103 -2.29 12.06 3.96
C ASN A 103 -3.28 11.94 2.80
N LYS A 104 -4.59 11.90 3.11
CA LYS A 104 -5.69 11.88 2.14
C LYS A 104 -5.51 10.77 1.10
N LEU A 105 -5.03 9.60 1.50
CA LEU A 105 -4.85 8.47 0.59
C LEU A 105 -6.20 7.84 0.24
N GLN A 106 -6.37 7.45 -1.03
CA GLN A 106 -7.64 6.99 -1.56
C GLN A 106 -7.54 5.56 -2.11
N PRO A 107 -8.66 4.81 -2.19
CA PRO A 107 -8.68 3.57 -2.95
C PRO A 107 -8.20 3.80 -4.39
N GLY A 108 -7.28 2.96 -4.86
CA GLY A 108 -6.62 3.13 -6.16
C GLY A 108 -5.17 3.58 -6.03
N ASP A 109 -4.83 4.33 -4.98
CA ASP A 109 -3.45 4.74 -4.70
C ASP A 109 -2.53 3.54 -4.45
N VAL A 110 -1.28 3.69 -4.87
CA VAL A 110 -0.23 2.70 -4.66
C VAL A 110 0.88 3.35 -3.84
N CYS A 111 1.17 2.77 -2.68
CA CYS A 111 2.26 3.21 -1.81
C CYS A 111 3.42 2.22 -1.92
N VAL A 112 4.61 2.74 -2.23
CA VAL A 112 5.88 2.01 -2.14
C VAL A 112 6.56 2.41 -0.84
N PHE A 113 6.96 1.43 -0.05
CA PHE A 113 7.63 1.61 1.24
C PHE A 113 9.08 1.18 1.07
N GLU A 114 9.99 2.14 0.98
CA GLU A 114 11.42 1.92 0.84
C GLU A 114 12.08 1.99 2.22
N LEU A 115 12.86 0.97 2.58
CA LEU A 115 13.53 0.91 3.87
C LEU A 115 14.69 1.91 3.91
N PHE A 116 14.48 3.03 4.61
CA PHE A 116 15.47 4.09 4.75
C PHE A 116 16.45 3.81 5.90
N ASN A 117 15.97 3.24 7.01
CA ASN A 117 16.79 2.93 8.17
C ASN A 117 16.33 1.60 8.81
N GLU A 118 17.21 0.59 8.82
CA GLU A 118 16.91 -0.73 9.38
C GLU A 118 16.95 -0.77 10.92
N GLU A 119 17.79 0.05 11.55
CA GLU A 119 17.94 0.08 13.00
C GLU A 119 16.66 0.57 13.67
N ASP A 120 16.12 1.69 13.20
CA ASP A 120 14.89 2.31 13.71
C ASP A 120 13.63 1.88 12.95
N ILE A 121 13.78 1.08 11.89
CA ILE A 121 12.72 0.61 11.01
C ILE A 121 11.89 1.79 10.49
N VAL A 122 12.56 2.65 9.72
CA VAL A 122 11.96 3.81 9.06
C VAL A 122 11.78 3.49 7.58
N PHE A 123 10.56 3.66 7.08
CA PHE A 123 10.23 3.55 5.67
C PHE A 123 9.95 4.91 5.07
N ASP A 124 10.62 5.23 3.97
CA ASP A 124 10.19 6.30 3.07
C ASP A 124 8.99 5.82 2.27
N VAL A 125 7.91 6.58 2.32
CA VAL A 125 6.69 6.26 1.59
C VAL A 125 6.64 7.09 0.31
N HIS A 126 6.50 6.41 -0.83
CA HIS A 126 6.33 7.03 -2.13
C HIS A 126 4.93 6.71 -2.64
N VAL A 127 4.12 7.73 -2.91
CA VAL A 127 2.70 7.58 -3.25
C VAL A 127 2.45 7.87 -4.72
N PHE A 128 1.94 6.86 -5.43
CA PHE A 128 1.50 6.96 -6.82
C PHE A 128 -0.03 7.01 -6.83
N ARG A 129 -0.58 8.15 -7.24
CA ARG A 129 -2.01 8.43 -7.12
C ARG A 129 -2.82 7.72 -8.20
N GLY A 130 -3.83 6.96 -7.79
CA GLY A 130 -4.77 6.35 -8.71
C GLY A 130 -5.69 7.43 -9.29
N ARG A 131 -5.43 7.88 -10.52
CA ARG A 131 -6.34 8.82 -11.19
C ARG A 131 -7.70 8.15 -11.40
N ASN A 132 -8.73 8.68 -10.74
CA ASN A 132 -10.13 8.42 -11.05
C ASN A 132 -10.50 9.05 -12.40
#